data_AF-A0A351UPE6-F1
#
_entry.id   AF-A0A351UPE6-F1
#
_cell.length_a   1.000
_cell.length_b   1.000
_cell.length_c   1.000
_cell.angle_alpha   90.00
_cell.angle_beta   90.00
_cell.angle_gamma   90.00
#
_symmetry.space_group_name_H-M   'P 1'
#
loop_
_entity.id
_entity.type
_entity.pdbx_description
1 polymer ?
#
loop_
_entity_poly.entity_id
_entity_poly.type
_entity_poly.pdbx_seq_one_letter_code
_entity_poly.pdbx_strand_id
1 'polypeptide(L)'
;MSEGSYLIDCPCCKVRIEVDRKTGKVLRHWEKPVVKEGVDPMQEAIKKMKAEKSRLDDYFNNAGRSLEDKKKELNDKFEKEKKRIEDSGDTSRPINPMDLD
;
A
#
# COMPACT_ATOMS: atom_id res chain seq x y z
N MET A 1 -27.49 -18.95 -42.32
CA MET A 1 -28.82 -18.89 -41.68
C MET A 1 -28.60 -18.61 -40.19
N SER A 2 -28.82 -17.34 -39.81
CA SER A 2 -28.64 -16.71 -38.49
C SER A 2 -28.43 -17.65 -37.30
N GLU A 3 -27.19 -17.79 -36.86
CA GLU A 3 -26.84 -18.16 -35.49
C GLU A 3 -27.06 -16.92 -34.63
N GLY A 4 -28.09 -16.92 -33.80
CA GLY A 4 -28.35 -15.83 -32.87
C GLY A 4 -28.97 -16.40 -31.61
N SER A 5 -28.46 -16.00 -30.45
CA SER A 5 -29.04 -16.28 -29.14
C SER A 5 -29.93 -15.12 -28.70
N TYR A 6 -30.90 -15.39 -27.82
CA TYR A 6 -31.70 -14.38 -27.14
C TYR A 6 -31.26 -14.26 -25.69
N LEU A 7 -31.14 -13.02 -25.21
CA LEU A 7 -30.96 -12.72 -23.79
C LEU A 7 -32.32 -12.35 -23.20
N ILE A 8 -32.83 -13.19 -22.30
CA ILE A 8 -34.14 -13.03 -21.67
C ILE A 8 -33.94 -12.99 -20.16
N ASP A 9 -34.65 -12.08 -19.49
CA ASP A 9 -34.68 -12.04 -18.03
C ASP A 9 -35.74 -13.02 -17.52
N CYS A 10 -35.32 -13.94 -16.65
CA CYS A 10 -36.22 -14.94 -16.09
C CYS A 10 -37.22 -14.29 -15.11
N PRO A 11 -38.54 -14.48 -15.28
CA PRO A 11 -39.54 -13.88 -14.39
C PRO A 11 -39.50 -14.46 -12.97
N CYS A 12 -38.92 -15.66 -12.77
CA CYS A 12 -38.84 -16.31 -11.46
C CYS A 12 -37.67 -15.80 -10.61
N CYS A 13 -36.47 -15.68 -11.20
CA CYS A 13 -35.25 -15.34 -10.47
C CYS A 13 -34.64 -13.97 -10.85
N LYS A 14 -35.20 -13.26 -11.84
CA LYS A 14 -34.67 -12.00 -12.41
C LYS A 14 -33.21 -12.09 -12.87
N VAL A 15 -32.79 -13.29 -13.24
CA VAL A 15 -31.45 -13.60 -13.74
C VAL A 15 -31.49 -13.58 -15.26
N ARG A 16 -30.38 -13.14 -15.89
CA ARG A 16 -30.28 -13.06 -17.34
C ARG A 16 -29.93 -14.44 -17.90
N ILE A 17 -30.77 -14.94 -18.79
CA ILE A 17 -30.61 -16.26 -19.41
C ILE A 17 -30.34 -16.08 -20.89
N GLU A 18 -29.34 -16.80 -21.40
CA GLU A 18 -29.07 -16.91 -22.83
C GLU A 18 -29.73 -18.17 -23.38
N VAL A 19 -30.60 -17.99 -24.38
CA VAL A 19 -31.41 -19.06 -24.98
C VAL A 19 -31.10 -19.18 -26.47
N ASP A 20 -30.90 -20.40 -26.94
CA ASP A 20 -30.73 -20.70 -28.36
C ASP A 20 -32.03 -20.49 -29.15
N ARG A 21 -31.96 -19.74 -30.26
CA ARG A 21 -33.13 -19.34 -31.05
C ARG A 21 -33.81 -20.49 -31.80
N LYS A 22 -33.09 -21.57 -32.13
CA LYS A 22 -33.65 -22.68 -32.92
C LYS A 22 -34.27 -23.76 -32.03
N THR A 23 -33.64 -24.03 -30.89
CA THR A 23 -33.99 -25.17 -30.03
C THR A 23 -34.72 -24.75 -28.75
N GLY A 24 -34.70 -23.46 -28.40
CA GLY A 24 -35.26 -22.97 -27.14
C GLY A 24 -34.50 -23.46 -25.90
N LYS A 25 -33.32 -24.09 -26.09
CA LYS A 25 -32.50 -24.57 -24.98
C LYS A 25 -31.79 -23.42 -24.30
N VAL A 26 -31.75 -23.46 -22.97
CA VAL A 26 -30.95 -22.55 -22.17
C VAL A 26 -29.48 -22.90 -22.36
N LEU A 27 -28.71 -21.96 -22.89
CA LEU A 27 -27.28 -22.11 -23.11
C LEU A 27 -26.49 -21.71 -21.85
N ARG A 28 -26.86 -20.58 -21.22
CA ARG A 28 -26.15 -20.05 -20.05
C ARG A 28 -27.10 -19.32 -19.10
N HIS A 29 -26.84 -19.48 -17.82
CA HIS A 29 -27.50 -18.76 -16.73
C HIS A 29 -26.48 -17.83 -16.09
N TRP A 30 -26.68 -16.52 -16.19
CA TRP A 30 -25.72 -15.51 -15.72
C TRP A 30 -26.12 -15.01 -14.34
N GLU A 31 -25.49 -15.52 -13.28
CA GLU A 31 -25.73 -15.02 -11.92
C GLU A 31 -25.58 -13.50 -11.86
N LYS A 32 -26.54 -12.81 -11.21
CA LYS A 32 -26.45 -11.36 -11.03
C LYS A 32 -25.16 -11.04 -10.26
N PRO A 33 -24.30 -10.14 -10.75
CA PRO A 33 -23.24 -9.61 -9.91
C PRO A 33 -23.92 -8.98 -8.71
N VAL A 34 -23.55 -9.48 -7.53
CA VAL A 34 -24.04 -8.96 -6.25
C VAL A 34 -23.39 -7.59 -6.06
N VAL A 35 -23.94 -6.58 -6.71
CA VAL A 35 -23.66 -5.20 -6.36
C VAL A 35 -24.23 -5.07 -4.96
N LYS A 36 -23.34 -4.97 -3.96
CA LYS A 36 -23.74 -4.72 -2.58
C LYS A 36 -24.44 -3.37 -2.54
N GLU A 37 -25.75 -3.36 -2.74
CA GLU A 37 -26.60 -2.19 -2.54
C GLU A 37 -26.54 -1.84 -1.05
N GLY A 38 -25.89 -0.73 -0.70
CA GLY A 38 -25.97 -0.18 0.65
C GLY A 38 -24.71 0.47 1.22
N VAL A 39 -23.56 0.39 0.55
CA VAL A 39 -22.37 1.14 0.99
C VAL A 39 -21.92 2.03 -0.15
N ASP A 40 -22.09 3.34 0.03
CA ASP A 40 -21.62 4.34 -0.91
C ASP A 40 -20.10 4.11 -1.14
N PRO A 41 -19.67 3.68 -2.34
CA PRO A 41 -18.27 3.32 -2.60
C PRO A 41 -17.31 4.46 -2.29
N MET A 42 -17.83 5.70 -2.38
CA MET A 42 -17.09 6.92 -2.06
C MET A 42 -16.77 7.02 -0.56
N GLN A 43 -17.71 6.66 0.32
CA GLN A 43 -17.49 6.70 1.78
C GLN A 43 -16.48 5.66 2.24
N GLU A 44 -16.50 4.45 1.65
CA GLU A 44 -15.49 3.43 1.91
C GLU A 44 -14.11 3.85 1.40
N ALA A 45 -14.04 4.44 0.20
CA ALA A 45 -12.79 4.96 -0.34
C ALA A 45 -12.19 6.06 0.55
N ILE A 46 -13.01 6.99 1.05
CA ILE A 46 -12.56 8.06 1.96
C ILE A 46 -12.05 7.47 3.29
N LYS A 47 -12.73 6.46 3.85
CA LYS A 47 -12.28 5.80 5.08
C LYS A 47 -10.95 5.08 4.87
N LYS A 48 -10.77 4.37 3.75
CA LYS A 48 -9.50 3.70 3.41
C LYS A 48 -8.37 4.71 3.24
N MET A 49 -8.60 5.81 2.52
CA MET A 49 -7.60 6.88 2.35
C MET A 49 -7.18 7.51 3.68
N LYS A 50 -8.11 7.75 4.61
CA LYS A 50 -7.76 8.26 5.95
C LYS A 50 -6.93 7.27 6.76
N ALA A 51 -7.26 5.97 6.69
CA ALA A 51 -6.51 4.93 7.38
C ALA A 51 -5.08 4.79 6.82
N GLU A 52 -4.94 4.83 5.48
CA GLU A 52 -3.63 4.83 4.82
C GLU A 52 -2.80 6.05 5.18
N LYS A 53 -3.40 7.25 5.21
CA LYS A 53 -2.71 8.47 5.60
C LYS A 53 -2.16 8.39 7.03
N SER A 54 -2.97 7.94 7.99
CA SER A 54 -2.52 7.76 9.38
C SER A 54 -1.34 6.80 9.47
N ARG A 55 -1.40 5.67 8.76
CA ARG A 55 -0.31 4.68 8.74
C ARG A 55 0.97 5.26 8.14
N LEU A 56 0.85 6.08 7.11
CA LEU A 56 1.98 6.73 6.47
C LEU A 56 2.61 7.78 7.39
N ASP A 57 1.80 8.61 8.03
CA ASP A 57 2.26 9.62 9.00
C ASP A 57 2.99 8.95 10.18
N ASP A 58 2.48 7.83 10.71
CA ASP A 58 3.16 7.08 11.78
C ASP A 58 4.53 6.54 11.34
N TYR A 59 4.63 6.04 10.11
CA TYR A 59 5.88 5.54 9.55
C TYR A 59 6.91 6.66 9.37
N PHE A 60 6.50 7.81 8.80
CA PHE A 60 7.37 8.96 8.63
C PHE A 60 7.82 9.56 9.96
N ASN A 61 6.92 9.68 10.94
CA ASN A 61 7.27 10.18 12.27
C ASN A 61 8.29 9.28 12.97
N ASN A 62 8.12 7.96 12.89
CA ASN A 62 9.07 7.01 13.49
C ASN A 62 10.44 7.07 12.79
N ALA A 63 10.44 7.08 11.45
CA ALA A 63 11.67 7.20 10.67
C ALA A 63 12.40 8.53 10.96
N GLY A 64 11.67 9.64 11.05
CA GLY A 64 12.22 10.96 11.38
C GLY A 64 12.90 10.97 12.75
N ARG A 65 12.23 10.44 13.78
CA ARG A 65 12.79 10.34 15.13
C ARG A 65 14.06 9.50 15.17
N SER A 66 14.08 8.35 14.49
CA SER A 66 15.28 7.50 14.43
C SER A 66 16.48 8.21 13.78
N LEU A 67 16.25 9.04 12.77
CA LEU A 67 17.30 9.83 12.12
C LEU A 67 17.81 10.96 13.02
N GLU A 68 16.91 11.66 13.72
CA GLU A 68 17.27 12.70 14.68
C GLU A 68 18.07 12.14 15.85
N ASP A 69 17.65 11.00 16.40
CA ASP A 69 18.35 10.33 17.50
C ASP A 69 19.76 9.90 17.08
N LYS A 70 19.90 9.29 15.89
CA LYS A 70 21.22 8.94 15.33
C LYS A 70 22.08 10.18 15.14
N LYS A 71 21.52 11.26 14.60
CA LYS A 71 22.26 12.52 14.40
C LYS A 71 22.77 13.07 15.74
N LYS A 72 21.95 13.03 16.78
CA LYS A 72 22.33 13.46 18.13
C LYS A 72 23.44 12.58 18.69
N GLU A 73 23.31 11.26 18.59
CA GLU A 73 24.35 10.32 19.06
C GLU A 73 25.70 10.53 18.36
N LEU A 74 25.69 10.72 17.02
CA LEU A 74 26.91 11.02 16.27
C LEU A 74 27.54 12.35 16.69
N ASN A 75 26.73 13.40 16.89
CA ASN A 75 27.22 14.69 17.37
C ASN A 75 27.82 14.59 18.77
N ASP A 76 27.15 13.90 19.70
CA ASP A 76 27.65 13.70 21.06
C ASP A 76 28.98 12.94 21.07
N LYS A 77 29.14 11.93 20.22
CA LYS A 77 30.41 11.20 20.06
C LYS A 77 31.49 12.10 19.46
N PHE A 78 31.15 12.89 18.45
CA PHE A 78 32.07 13.83 17.81
C PHE A 78 32.56 14.90 18.80
N GLU A 79 31.66 15.49 19.59
CA GLU A 79 32.04 16.48 20.60
C GLU A 79 32.90 15.87 21.72
N LYS A 80 32.60 14.65 22.17
CA LYS A 80 33.43 13.94 23.15
C LYS A 80 34.83 13.67 22.61
N GLU A 81 34.94 13.19 21.37
CA GLU A 81 36.23 12.91 20.75
C GLU A 81 37.02 14.19 20.49
N LYS A 82 36.34 15.27 20.06
CA LYS A 82 36.94 16.59 19.91
C LYS A 82 37.53 17.09 21.24
N LYS A 83 36.76 16.99 22.34
CA LYS A 83 37.25 17.35 23.68
C LYS A 83 38.42 16.48 24.11
N ARG A 84 38.36 15.16 23.86
CA ARG A 84 39.48 14.24 24.15
C ARG A 84 40.77 14.68 23.46
N ILE A 85 40.69 15.02 22.17
CA ILE A 85 41.83 15.48 21.37
C ILE A 85 42.35 16.84 21.86
N GLU A 86 41.46 17.78 22.17
CA GLU A 86 41.82 19.08 22.75
C GLU A 86 42.55 18.92 24.10
N ASP A 87 42.05 18.03 24.96
CA ASP A 87 42.62 17.76 26.29
C ASP A 87 43.92 16.95 26.24
N SER A 88 44.05 15.99 25.31
CA SER A 88 45.23 15.13 25.18
C SER A 88 46.33 15.71 24.30
N GLY A 89 46.05 16.77 23.53
CA GLY A 89 46.98 17.38 22.58
C GLY A 89 47.44 16.43 21.46
N ASP A 90 46.67 15.38 21.19
CA ASP A 90 47.02 14.31 20.26
C ASP A 90 46.73 14.79 18.83
N THR A 91 47.78 15.19 18.11
CA THR A 91 47.70 15.69 16.73
C THR A 91 47.79 14.58 15.69
N SER A 92 47.78 13.31 16.12
CA SER A 92 47.83 12.18 15.20
C SER A 92 46.55 12.09 14.36
N ARG A 93 46.72 11.89 13.05
CA ARG A 93 45.60 11.80 12.11
C ARG A 93 44.84 10.49 12.38
N PRO A 94 43.49 10.50 12.46
CA PRO A 94 42.73 9.27 12.58
C PRO A 94 43.10 8.30 11.45
N ILE A 95 43.36 7.05 11.80
CA ILE A 95 43.69 6.01 10.81
C ILE A 95 42.45 5.79 9.95
N ASN A 96 42.62 5.96 8.64
CA ASN A 96 41.56 5.76 7.67
C ASN A 96 41.22 4.25 7.62
N PRO A 97 39.97 3.85 7.86
CA PRO A 97 39.58 2.44 7.83
C PRO A 97 39.72 1.79 6.44
N MET A 98 39.83 2.59 5.37
CA MET A 98 40.13 2.08 4.02
C MET A 98 41.63 1.85 3.78
N ASP A 99 42.52 2.33 4.65
CA ASP A 99 43.97 2.09 4.59
C ASP A 99 44.39 0.92 5.51
N LEU A 100 43.43 0.25 6.15
CA LEU A 100 43.60 -0.95 6.98
C LEU A 100 43.16 -2.19 6.19
N ASP A 101 43.93 -2.55 5.17
CA ASP A 101 43.77 -3.80 4.39
C ASP A 101 44.47 -4.97 5.10
#